data_AF-A0A5E4JWX4-F1
#
_entry.id   AF-A0A5E4JWX4-F1
#
_cell.length_a   1.000
_cell.length_b   1.000
_cell.length_c   1.000
_cell.angle_alpha   90.00
_cell.angle_beta   90.00
_cell.angle_gamma   90.00
#
_symmetry.space_group_name_H-M   'P 1'
#
loop_
_entity.id
_entity.type
_entity.pdbx_description
1 polymer ?
#
loop_
_entity_poly.entity_id
_entity_poly.type
_entity_poly.pdbx_seq_one_letter_code
_entity_poly.pdbx_strand_id
1 'polypeptide(L)'
;MIDNDFIWQEGKYLDFWSTTHTIIGAIFVWLFMFLGMNIYLGFLISFLIIFGWEFFELYFLNVHEYFWNKVWDVLTGIIGFWVMYYFILKYGLMNLVNYEIWFIVVYLLLCGWGFWHHYTRKKKNIVS
;
A
#
# COMPACT_ATOMS: atom_id res chain seq x y z
N MET A 1 -9.26 -7.26 -27.89
CA MET A 1 -9.64 -7.28 -26.47
C MET A 1 -8.46 -6.66 -25.76
N ILE A 2 -8.58 -5.42 -25.27
CA ILE A 2 -7.47 -4.77 -24.55
C ILE A 2 -7.40 -5.50 -23.21
N ASP A 3 -6.34 -6.26 -22.98
CA ASP A 3 -6.09 -6.84 -21.67
C ASP A 3 -5.84 -5.69 -20.70
N ASN A 4 -6.86 -5.32 -19.93
CA ASN A 4 -6.83 -4.28 -18.89
C ASN A 4 -5.92 -4.65 -17.69
N ASP A 5 -5.07 -5.67 -17.85
CA ASP A 5 -4.20 -6.22 -16.82
C ASP A 5 -2.92 -5.39 -16.62
N PHE A 6 -2.65 -4.42 -17.50
CA PHE A 6 -1.41 -3.63 -17.54
C PHE A 6 -1.19 -2.76 -16.29
N ILE A 7 -2.26 -2.15 -15.76
CA ILE A 7 -2.17 -1.25 -14.60
C ILE A 7 -1.68 -1.93 -13.33
N TRP A 8 -1.89 -3.25 -13.22
CA TRP A 8 -1.55 -4.02 -12.03
C TRP A 8 -0.22 -4.77 -12.14
N GLN A 9 0.46 -4.82 -13.30
CA GLN A 9 1.57 -5.77 -13.45
C GLN A 9 2.78 -5.38 -14.30
N GLU A 10 2.86 -4.19 -14.90
CA GLU A 10 3.96 -3.94 -15.86
C GLU A 10 4.76 -2.66 -15.58
N GLY A 11 4.69 -2.16 -14.36
CA GLY A 11 5.58 -1.12 -13.88
C GLY A 11 7.00 -1.64 -13.63
N LYS A 12 7.97 -1.32 -14.49
CA LYS A 12 9.39 -1.54 -14.15
C LYS A 12 9.81 -0.77 -12.88
N TYR A 13 9.10 0.31 -12.57
CA TYR A 13 9.38 1.19 -11.45
C TYR A 13 8.15 1.44 -10.58
N LEU A 14 6.98 1.73 -11.16
CA LEU A 14 5.76 2.01 -10.41
C LEU A 14 4.59 1.35 -11.12
N ASP A 15 3.72 0.74 -10.34
CA ASP A 15 2.42 0.26 -10.80
C ASP A 15 1.30 0.85 -9.94
N PHE A 16 0.08 0.36 -10.17
CA PHE A 16 -1.07 0.82 -9.40
C PHE A 16 -1.09 0.26 -7.96
N TRP A 17 -0.42 -0.86 -7.70
CA TRP A 17 -0.30 -1.46 -6.37
C TRP A 17 0.48 -0.55 -5.41
N SER A 18 1.49 0.18 -5.89
CA SER A 18 2.18 1.24 -5.13
C SER A 18 1.25 2.30 -4.51
N THR A 19 0.07 2.51 -5.09
CA THR A 19 -0.96 3.39 -4.51
C THR A 19 -1.47 2.85 -3.17
N THR A 20 -1.64 1.53 -3.06
CA THR A 20 -2.08 0.89 -1.81
C THR A 20 -1.03 1.05 -0.71
N HIS A 21 0.26 0.95 -1.06
CA HIS A 21 1.37 1.19 -0.13
C HIS A 21 1.40 2.63 0.36
N THR A 22 1.20 3.59 -0.54
CA THR A 22 1.07 5.01 -0.16
C THR A 22 -0.05 5.23 0.84
N ILE A 23 -1.24 4.67 0.57
CA ILE A 23 -2.42 4.84 1.42
C ILE A 23 -2.20 4.16 2.78
N ILE A 24 -1.66 2.94 2.84
CA ILE A 24 -1.43 2.27 4.12
C ILE A 24 -0.38 2.97 4.98
N GLY A 25 0.66 3.57 4.37
CA GLY A 25 1.62 4.40 5.09
C GLY A 25 0.96 5.62 5.75
N ALA A 26 0.05 6.28 5.03
CA ALA A 26 -0.76 7.38 5.56
C ALA A 26 -1.66 6.90 6.71
N ILE A 27 -2.31 5.74 6.55
CA ILE A 27 -3.17 5.15 7.57
C ILE A 27 -2.38 4.84 8.84
N PHE A 28 -1.20 4.24 8.70
CA PHE A 28 -0.37 3.85 9.83
C PHE A 28 0.09 5.04 10.67
N VAL A 29 0.53 6.14 10.05
CA VAL A 29 0.93 7.30 10.86
C VAL A 29 -0.24 7.89 11.64
N TRP A 30 -1.42 7.98 11.02
CA TRP A 30 -2.60 8.49 11.70
C TRP A 30 -2.99 7.58 12.87
N LEU A 31 -3.04 6.27 12.63
CA LEU A 31 -3.36 5.28 13.65
C LEU A 31 -2.38 5.31 14.82
N PHE A 32 -1.07 5.32 14.55
CA PHE A 32 -0.06 5.33 15.61
C PHE A 32 -0.08 6.63 16.41
N MET A 33 -0.26 7.79 15.77
CA MET A 33 -0.43 9.05 16.49
C MET A 33 -1.74 9.09 17.29
N PHE A 34 -2.82 8.51 16.78
CA PHE A 34 -4.09 8.36 17.50
C PHE A 34 -3.96 7.50 18.75
N LEU A 35 -3.14 6.45 18.69
CA LEU A 35 -2.79 5.61 19.84
C LEU A 35 -1.77 6.27 20.78
N GLY A 36 -1.35 7.51 20.52
CA GLY A 36 -0.37 8.23 21.33
C GLY A 36 1.06 7.70 21.21
N MET A 37 1.37 6.95 20.14
CA MET A 37 2.70 6.39 19.93
C MET A 37 3.70 7.46 19.47
N ASN A 38 4.96 7.25 19.84
CA ASN A 38 6.05 8.07 19.33
C ASN A 38 6.20 7.94 17.81
N ILE A 39 6.41 9.05 17.11
CA ILE A 39 6.47 9.09 15.64
C ILE A 39 7.58 8.21 15.05
N TYR A 40 8.75 8.14 15.68
CA TYR A 40 9.86 7.31 15.18
C TYR A 40 9.58 5.82 15.37
N LEU A 41 8.92 5.45 16.48
CA LEU A 41 8.47 4.08 16.70
C LEU A 41 7.37 3.70 15.70
N GLY A 42 6.38 4.57 15.49
CA GLY A 42 5.34 4.38 14.49
C GLY A 42 5.90 4.24 13.07
N PHE A 43 6.89 5.07 12.72
CA PHE A 43 7.61 4.97 11.45
C PHE A 43 8.33 3.63 11.32
N LEU A 44 9.09 3.21 12.33
CA LEU A 44 9.81 1.94 12.31
C LEU A 44 8.86 0.76 12.12
N ILE A 45 7.75 0.73 12.85
CA ILE A 45 6.74 -0.33 12.74
C ILE A 45 6.09 -0.30 11.35
N SER A 46 5.67 0.87 10.87
CA SER A 46 5.09 1.05 9.53
C SER A 46 6.05 0.54 8.44
N PHE A 47 7.32 0.92 8.52
CA PHE A 47 8.36 0.49 7.59
C PHE A 47 8.54 -1.02 7.60
N LEU A 48 8.64 -1.63 8.78
CA LEU A 48 8.79 -3.08 8.91
C LEU A 48 7.58 -3.85 8.40
N ILE A 49 6.36 -3.34 8.59
CA ILE A 49 5.14 -3.96 8.06
C ILE A 49 5.13 -3.89 6.53
N ILE A 50 5.39 -2.72 5.94
CA ILE A 50 5.37 -2.53 4.47
C ILE A 50 6.48 -3.35 3.81
N PHE A 51 7.70 -3.29 4.34
CA PHE A 51 8.82 -4.11 3.87
C PHE A 51 8.56 -5.60 4.05
N GLY A 52 7.97 -5.99 5.19
CA GLY A 52 7.59 -7.36 5.47
C GLY A 52 6.52 -7.89 4.52
N TRP A 53 5.58 -7.04 4.08
CA TRP A 53 4.59 -7.38 3.07
C TRP A 53 5.25 -7.68 1.71
N GLU A 54 6.16 -6.83 1.25
CA GLU A 54 6.90 -7.06 0.00
C GLU A 54 7.71 -8.35 0.02
N PHE A 55 8.32 -8.64 1.17
CA PHE A 55 9.03 -9.90 1.40
C PHE A 55 8.04 -11.08 1.40
N PHE A 56 6.89 -10.93 2.06
CA PHE A 56 5.88 -11.97 2.09
C PHE A 56 5.38 -12.32 0.68
N GLU A 57 5.11 -11.33 -0.17
CA GLU A 57 4.69 -11.56 -1.55
C GLU A 57 5.75 -12.30 -2.37
N LEU A 58 7.02 -11.91 -2.22
CA LEU A 58 8.13 -12.49 -2.95
C LEU A 58 8.34 -13.97 -2.61
N TYR A 59 8.26 -14.33 -1.32
CA TYR A 59 8.62 -15.67 -0.86
C TYR A 59 7.43 -16.63 -0.67
N PHE A 60 6.23 -16.12 -0.39
CA PHE A 60 5.08 -16.97 -0.05
C PHE A 60 3.98 -16.94 -1.11
N LEU A 61 3.81 -15.82 -1.82
CA LEU A 61 2.77 -15.69 -2.85
C LEU A 61 3.31 -15.92 -4.28
N ASN A 62 4.63 -16.06 -4.43
CA ASN A 62 5.33 -16.20 -5.71
C ASN A 62 4.91 -15.10 -6.71
N VAL A 63 4.72 -13.88 -6.21
CA VAL A 63 4.45 -12.71 -7.05
C VAL A 63 5.79 -12.21 -7.56
N HIS A 64 6.12 -12.59 -8.80
CA HIS A 64 7.37 -12.24 -9.46
C HIS A 64 7.26 -10.87 -10.14
N GLU A 65 7.49 -9.81 -9.36
CA GLU A 65 7.61 -8.45 -9.86
C GLU A 65 9.07 -8.02 -10.03
N TYR A 66 9.27 -6.93 -10.79
CA TYR A 66 10.60 -6.33 -10.91
C TYR A 66 11.10 -5.85 -9.55
N PHE A 67 12.37 -6.14 -9.24
CA PHE A 67 13.01 -5.69 -7.99
C PHE A 67 12.79 -4.20 -7.70
N TRP A 68 12.86 -3.36 -8.73
CA TRP A 68 12.66 -1.92 -8.60
C TRP A 68 11.21 -1.55 -8.24
N ASN A 69 10.20 -2.30 -8.67
CA ASN A 69 8.80 -2.07 -8.29
C ASN A 69 8.65 -2.21 -6.76
N LYS A 70 9.12 -3.34 -6.23
CA LYS A 70 9.11 -3.62 -4.78
C LYS A 70 9.82 -2.54 -3.96
N VAL A 71 10.94 -2.03 -4.46
CA VAL A 71 11.65 -0.90 -3.83
C VAL A 71 10.76 0.34 -3.81
N TRP A 72 10.10 0.65 -4.92
CA TRP A 72 9.16 1.77 -5.02
C TRP A 72 7.92 1.58 -4.16
N ASP A 73 7.39 0.37 -3.97
CA ASP A 73 6.28 0.10 -3.06
C ASP A 73 6.64 0.47 -1.61
N VAL A 74 7.84 0.10 -1.17
CA VAL A 74 8.35 0.51 0.13
C VAL A 74 8.55 2.03 0.21
N LEU A 75 9.15 2.65 -0.81
CA LEU A 75 9.39 4.09 -0.83
C LEU A 75 8.09 4.90 -0.87
N THR A 76 7.10 4.49 -1.65
CA THR A 76 5.81 5.17 -1.75
C THR A 76 5.02 5.05 -0.44
N GLY A 77 5.13 3.91 0.26
CA GLY A 77 4.62 3.79 1.62
C GLY A 77 5.27 4.73 2.62
N ILE A 78 6.60 4.89 2.57
CA ILE A 78 7.34 5.88 3.37
C ILE A 78 6.86 7.31 3.05
N ILE A 79 6.68 7.62 1.77
CA ILE A 79 6.19 8.94 1.33
C ILE A 79 4.79 9.19 1.88
N GLY A 80 3.88 8.23 1.77
CA GLY A 80 2.52 8.34 2.31
C GLY A 80 2.51 8.62 3.82
N PHE A 81 3.36 7.92 4.57
CA PHE A 81 3.55 8.15 6.00
C PHE A 81 3.97 9.60 6.31
N TRP A 82 5.03 10.09 5.67
CA TRP A 82 5.54 11.44 5.96
C TRP A 82 4.63 12.55 5.46
N VAL A 83 3.94 12.35 4.33
CA VAL A 83 2.95 13.31 3.81
C VAL A 83 1.78 13.43 4.77
N MET A 84 1.24 12.32 5.27
CA MET A 84 0.16 12.37 6.26
C MET A 84 0.64 12.94 7.59
N TYR A 85 1.86 12.63 8.03
CA TYR A 85 2.44 13.26 9.23
C TYR A 85 2.49 14.79 9.11
N TYR A 86 2.93 15.30 7.96
CA TYR A 86 2.92 16.74 7.67
C TYR A 86 1.50 17.32 7.76
N PHE A 87 0.50 16.63 7.20
CA PHE A 87 -0.89 17.07 7.30
C PHE A 87 -1.43 17.04 8.74
N ILE A 88 -1.06 16.05 9.53
CA ILE A 88 -1.40 15.97 10.97
C ILE A 88 -0.82 17.17 11.72
N LEU A 89 0.45 17.52 11.47
CA LEU A 89 1.07 18.71 12.09
C LEU A 89 0.39 20.01 11.66
N LYS A 90 -0.06 20.10 10.41
CA LYS A 90 -0.66 21.31 9.84
C LYS A 90 -2.11 21.53 10.24
N TYR A 91 -2.91 20.47 10.25
CA TYR A 91 -4.36 20.55 10.41
C TYR A 91 -4.87 19.94 11.72
N GLY A 92 -4.04 19.19 12.44
CA GLY A 92 -4.41 18.50 13.67
C GLY A 92 -5.00 17.12 13.40
N LEU A 93 -4.65 16.16 14.27
CA LEU A 93 -4.98 14.75 14.13
C LEU A 93 -6.49 14.47 13.99
N MET A 94 -7.30 15.06 14.87
CA MET A 94 -8.75 14.83 14.90
C MET A 94 -9.49 15.46 13.71
N ASN A 95 -8.94 16.51 13.12
CA ASN A 95 -9.54 17.14 11.94
C ASN A 95 -9.38 16.29 10.67
N LEU A 96 -8.51 15.27 10.71
CA LEU A 96 -8.25 14.37 9.59
C LEU A 96 -9.07 13.07 9.64
N VAL A 97 -9.85 12.81 10.69
CA VAL A 97 -10.56 11.52 10.89
C VAL A 97 -11.47 11.15 9.72
N ASN A 98 -12.17 12.12 9.11
CA ASN A 98 -13.05 11.85 7.98
C ASN A 98 -12.26 11.43 6.73
N TYR A 99 -11.12 12.06 6.47
CA TYR A 99 -10.23 11.69 5.36
C TYR A 99 -9.63 10.31 5.58
N GLU A 100 -9.30 10.00 6.83
CA GLU A 100 -8.76 8.70 7.22
C GLU A 100 -9.76 7.56 7.00
N ILE A 101 -11.02 7.77 7.37
CA ILE A 101 -12.10 6.81 7.06
C ILE A 101 -12.19 6.57 5.55
N TRP A 102 -12.09 7.63 4.74
CA TRP A 102 -12.07 7.49 3.29
C TRP A 102 -10.84 6.74 2.78
N PHE A 103 -9.66 6.99 3.34
CA PHE A 103 -8.44 6.27 3.00
C PHE A 103 -8.57 4.78 3.30
N ILE A 104 -9.13 4.40 4.45
CA ILE A 104 -9.41 3.00 4.81
C ILE A 104 -10.39 2.38 3.80
N VAL A 105 -11.49 3.07 3.47
CA VAL A 105 -12.47 2.57 2.49
C VAL A 105 -11.81 2.35 1.12
N VAL A 106 -11.06 3.33 0.62
CA VAL A 106 -10.37 3.24 -0.67
C VAL A 106 -9.32 2.12 -0.65
N TYR A 107 -8.54 2.01 0.43
CA TYR A 107 -7.57 0.94 0.61
C TYR A 107 -8.21 -0.44 0.51
N LEU A 108 -9.31 -0.68 1.23
CA LEU A 108 -10.02 -1.96 1.21
C LEU A 108 -10.59 -2.28 -0.19
N LEU A 109 -11.11 -1.27 -0.90
CA LEU A 109 -11.58 -1.44 -2.27
C LEU A 109 -10.44 -1.81 -3.23
N LEU A 110 -9.28 -1.16 -3.10
CA LEU A 110 -8.10 -1.45 -3.93
C LEU A 110 -7.53 -2.84 -3.63
N CYS A 111 -7.42 -3.22 -2.36
CA CYS A 111 -6.99 -4.57 -1.98
C CYS A 111 -7.95 -5.64 -2.49
N GLY A 112 -9.27 -5.41 -2.37
CA GLY A 112 -10.28 -6.31 -2.90
C GLY A 112 -10.20 -6.45 -4.42
N TRP A 113 -9.98 -5.34 -5.13
CA TRP A 113 -9.82 -5.35 -6.58
C TRP A 113 -8.52 -6.06 -7.02
N GLY A 114 -7.39 -5.76 -6.38
CA GLY A 114 -6.12 -6.43 -6.64
C GLY A 114 -6.19 -7.94 -6.37
N PHE A 115 -6.83 -8.35 -5.27
CA PHE A 115 -7.07 -9.76 -4.96
C PHE A 115 -7.95 -10.45 -6.01
N TRP A 116 -9.07 -9.83 -6.40
CA TRP A 116 -9.95 -10.36 -7.44
C TRP A 116 -9.23 -10.53 -8.77
N HIS A 117 -8.39 -9.55 -9.14
CA HIS A 117 -7.58 -9.59 -10.34
C HIS A 117 -6.59 -10.76 -10.32
N HIS A 118 -5.83 -10.90 -9.23
CA HIS A 118 -4.91 -12.02 -9.04
C HIS A 118 -5.63 -13.39 -9.12
N TYR A 119 -6.80 -13.51 -8.48
CA TYR A 119 -7.58 -14.74 -8.47
C TYR A 119 -8.12 -15.12 -9.87
N THR A 120 -8.71 -14.16 -10.59
CA THR A 120 -9.28 -14.41 -11.92
C THR A 120 -8.22 -14.80 -12.95
N ARG A 121 -7.00 -14.27 -12.82
CA ARG A 121 -5.86 -14.65 -13.67
C ARG A 121 -5.34 -16.05 -13.43
N LYS A 122 -5.18 -16.45 -12.16
CA LYS A 122 -4.82 -17.84 -11.83
C LYS A 122 -5.82 -18.82 -12.44
N LYS A 123 -7.12 -18.51 -12.41
CA LYS A 123 -8.15 -19.35 -13.02
C LYS A 123 -8.01 -19.45 -14.55
N LYS A 124 -7.69 -18.36 -15.26
CA LYS A 124 -7.47 -18.39 -16.72
C LYS A 124 -6.28 -19.27 -17.10
N ASN A 125 -5.15 -19.15 -16.40
CA ASN A 125 -3.92 -19.91 -16.69
C ASN A 125 -4.03 -21.41 -16.40
N ILE A 126 -5.03 -21.85 -15.63
CA ILE A 126 -5.30 -23.28 -15.37
C ILE A 126 -6.16 -23.92 -16.48
N VAL A 127 -6.92 -23.11 -17.22
CA VAL A 127 -7.90 -23.57 -18.23
C VAL A 127 -7.34 -23.50 -19.66
N SER A 128 -6.21 -22.82 -19.86
CA SER A 128 -5.43 -22.77 -21.11
C SER A 128 -4.35 -23.85 -21.15
#